data_AF-A0A968BSF5-F1
#
_entry.id   AF-A0A968BSF5-F1
#
_cell.length_a   1.000
_cell.length_b   1.000
_cell.length_c   1.000
_cell.angle_alpha   90.00
_cell.angle_beta   90.00
_cell.angle_gamma   90.00
#
_symmetry.space_group_name_H-M   'P 1'
#
loop_
_entity.id
_entity.type
_entity.pdbx_description
1 polymer ?
#
loop_
_entity_poly.entity_id
_entity_poly.type
_entity_poly.pdbx_seq_one_letter_code
_entity_poly.pdbx_strand_id
1 'polypeptide(L)'
;LESATWIVAIWTANSIRSRWVRTESMAALERDALIPILLDDVTLPVAFRTTQVVDLRQWRPDDARSKSSWAIFVGHRNRSRLPQRLSGIRDPDGRESWRRHWHW
;
A
#
# COMPACT_ATOMS: atom_id res chain seq x y z
N LEU A 1 2.44 3.17 -16.45
CA LEU A 1 3.02 3.04 -15.09
C LEU A 1 3.80 4.27 -14.61
N GLU A 2 4.44 5.00 -15.52
CA GLU A 2 5.52 5.95 -15.22
C GLU A 2 5.11 7.17 -14.36
N SER A 3 3.84 7.58 -14.42
CA SER A 3 3.30 8.67 -13.59
C SER A 3 2.67 8.20 -12.27
N ALA A 4 2.53 6.89 -12.04
CA ALA A 4 1.93 6.37 -10.82
C ALA A 4 2.85 6.58 -9.62
N THR A 5 2.31 7.11 -8.52
CA THR A 5 3.04 7.29 -7.25
C THR A 5 3.29 5.96 -6.54
N TRP A 6 2.32 5.04 -6.63
CA TRP A 6 2.37 3.71 -6.03
C TRP A 6 1.75 2.69 -6.97
N ILE A 7 2.29 1.48 -6.95
CA ILE A 7 1.82 0.36 -7.75
C ILE A 7 1.61 -0.83 -6.83
N VAL A 8 0.41 -1.37 -6.85
CA VAL A 8 0.04 -2.54 -6.05
C VAL A 8 0.13 -3.78 -6.93
N ALA A 9 0.99 -4.72 -6.55
CA ALA A 9 1.07 -6.02 -7.21
C ALA A 9 0.43 -7.08 -6.33
N ILE A 10 -0.59 -7.76 -6.85
CA ILE A 10 -1.30 -8.83 -6.15
C ILE A 10 -0.76 -10.17 -6.64
N TRP A 11 -0.20 -10.96 -5.72
CA TRP A 11 0.42 -12.25 -5.95
C TRP A 11 -0.55 -13.38 -5.61
N THR A 12 -0.95 -14.08 -6.67
CA THR A 12 -1.79 -15.28 -6.67
C THR A 12 -1.11 -16.38 -7.48
N ALA A 13 -1.62 -17.61 -7.39
CA ALA A 13 -1.16 -18.73 -8.21
C ALA A 13 -1.24 -18.45 -9.73
N ASN A 14 -2.14 -17.55 -10.14
CA ASN A 14 -2.27 -17.12 -11.53
C ASN A 14 -1.34 -15.94 -11.86
N SER A 15 -1.35 -14.87 -11.06
CA SER A 15 -0.59 -13.66 -11.37
C SER A 15 0.91 -13.90 -11.32
N ILE A 16 1.36 -14.82 -10.45
CA ILE A 16 2.77 -15.21 -10.36
C ILE A 16 3.30 -15.74 -11.69
N ARG A 17 2.47 -16.30 -12.58
CA ARG A 17 2.86 -16.82 -13.89
C ARG A 17 2.73 -15.79 -15.03
N SER A 18 2.07 -14.66 -14.78
CA SER A 18 1.86 -13.62 -15.78
C SER A 18 3.14 -12.85 -16.05
N ARG A 19 3.64 -12.95 -17.29
CA ARG A 19 4.81 -12.18 -17.74
C ARG A 19 4.57 -10.68 -17.57
N TRP A 20 3.39 -10.20 -17.94
CA TRP A 20 3.03 -8.79 -17.81
C TRP A 20 3.06 -8.32 -16.35
N VAL A 21 2.45 -9.07 -15.41
CA VAL A 21 2.48 -8.71 -13.98
C VAL A 21 3.90 -8.64 -13.45
N ARG A 22 4.77 -9.59 -13.82
CA ARG A 22 6.17 -9.58 -13.41
C ARG A 22 6.93 -8.37 -13.96
N THR A 23 6.73 -8.04 -15.23
CA THR A 23 7.39 -6.89 -15.87
C THR A 23 6.96 -5.57 -15.23
N GLU A 24 5.65 -5.34 -15.06
CA GLU A 24 5.16 -4.10 -14.45
C GLU A 24 5.58 -3.98 -12.97
N SER A 25 5.58 -5.11 -12.25
CA SER A 25 6.04 -5.13 -10.85
C SER A 25 7.54 -4.85 -10.74
N MET A 26 8.36 -5.30 -11.71
CA MET A 26 9.78 -4.98 -11.75
C MET A 26 10.00 -3.48 -11.96
N ALA A 27 9.30 -2.88 -12.93
CA ALA A 27 9.37 -1.44 -13.16
C ALA A 27 8.91 -0.62 -11.93
N ALA A 28 7.94 -1.13 -11.17
CA ALA A 28 7.55 -0.55 -9.90
C ALA A 28 8.61 -0.67 -8.81
N LEU A 29 9.28 -1.83 -8.73
CA LEU A 29 10.34 -2.12 -7.76
C LEU A 29 11.54 -1.20 -7.97
N GLU A 30 11.99 -1.04 -9.21
CA GLU A 30 13.10 -0.15 -9.59
C GLU A 30 12.86 1.31 -9.22
N ARG A 31 11.59 1.71 -9.06
CA ARG A 31 11.16 3.07 -8.71
C ARG A 31 10.85 3.25 -7.21
N ASP A 32 11.10 2.23 -6.39
CA ASP A 32 10.67 2.17 -4.97
C ASP A 32 9.16 2.44 -4.77
N ALA A 33 8.35 2.17 -5.80
CA ALA A 33 6.92 2.45 -5.83
C ALA A 33 6.06 1.18 -5.65
N LEU A 34 6.69 0.02 -5.45
CA LEU A 34 6.01 -1.26 -5.35
C LEU A 34 5.46 -1.54 -3.95
N ILE A 35 4.18 -1.90 -3.92
CA ILE A 35 3.47 -2.48 -2.78
C ILE A 35 3.05 -3.90 -3.16
N PRO A 36 3.83 -4.93 -2.76
CA PRO A 36 3.47 -6.31 -3.06
C PRO A 36 2.48 -6.84 -2.01
N ILE A 37 1.47 -7.57 -2.48
CA ILE A 37 0.40 -8.18 -1.68
C ILE A 37 0.33 -9.67 -1.99
N LEU A 38 0.31 -10.54 -0.97
CA LEU A 38 0.01 -11.96 -1.13
C LEU A 38 -1.47 -12.22 -0.86
N LEU A 39 -2.14 -12.87 -1.83
CA LEU A 39 -3.49 -13.43 -1.64
C LEU A 39 -3.50 -14.96 -1.64
N ASP A 40 -2.52 -15.58 -2.29
CA ASP A 40 -2.30 -17.03 -2.23
C ASP A 40 -0.95 -17.35 -1.58
N ASP A 41 -0.79 -18.60 -1.12
CA ASP A 41 0.49 -19.14 -0.71
C ASP A 41 1.37 -19.42 -1.93
N VAL A 42 2.09 -18.39 -2.38
CA VAL A 42 3.01 -18.47 -3.52
C VAL A 42 4.39 -17.99 -3.14
N THR A 43 5.39 -18.66 -3.69
CA THR A 43 6.77 -18.21 -3.56
C THR A 43 7.04 -17.06 -4.52
N LEU A 44 7.39 -15.90 -3.97
CA LEU A 44 7.71 -14.72 -4.78
C LEU A 44 8.97 -14.93 -5.65
N PRO A 45 9.03 -14.30 -6.83
CA PRO A 45 10.26 -14.26 -7.63
C PRO A 45 11.37 -13.57 -6.84
N VAL A 46 12.61 -14.01 -7.05
CA VAL A 46 13.78 -13.61 -6.24
C VAL A 46 13.89 -12.09 -6.07
N ALA A 47 13.67 -11.32 -7.13
CA ALA A 47 13.74 -9.86 -7.12
C ALA A 47 12.81 -9.21 -6.08
N PHE A 48 11.67 -9.83 -5.75
CA PHE A 48 10.68 -9.26 -4.84
C PHE A 48 10.83 -9.77 -3.39
N ARG A 49 11.71 -10.75 -3.13
CA ARG A 49 11.89 -11.34 -1.79
C ARG A 49 12.58 -10.43 -0.79
N THR A 50 13.27 -9.39 -1.27
CA THR A 50 13.94 -8.39 -0.44
C THR A 50 13.01 -7.25 -0.01
N THR A 51 11.78 -7.21 -0.54
CA THR A 51 10.80 -6.16 -0.22
C THR A 51 9.81 -6.67 0.83
N GLN A 52 9.36 -5.79 1.72
CA GLN A 52 8.28 -6.11 2.65
C GLN A 52 6.96 -6.35 1.89
N VAL A 53 6.28 -7.44 2.20
CA VAL A 53 5.06 -7.88 1.53
C VAL A 53 3.89 -7.80 2.49
N VAL A 54 2.76 -7.29 2.00
CA VAL A 54 1.51 -7.32 2.75
C VAL A 54 0.88 -8.70 2.57
N ASP A 55 0.74 -9.45 3.65
CA ASP A 55 0.07 -10.74 3.63
C ASP A 55 -1.43 -10.55 3.90
N LEU A 56 -2.26 -10.76 2.88
CA LEU A 56 -3.72 -10.68 2.96
C LEU A 56 -4.39 -12.05 2.78
N ARG A 57 -3.65 -13.15 2.86
CA ARG A 57 -4.21 -14.51 2.71
C ARG A 57 -5.30 -14.84 3.73
N GLN A 58 -5.21 -14.24 4.92
CA GLN A 58 -6.19 -14.40 6.01
C GLN A 58 -7.17 -13.23 6.10
N TRP A 59 -7.16 -12.30 5.15
CA TRP A 59 -8.05 -11.15 5.18
C TRP A 59 -9.51 -11.60 5.00
N ARG A 60 -10.36 -11.19 5.94
CA ARG A 60 -11.82 -11.37 5.88
C ARG A 60 -12.50 -9.98 5.86
N PRO A 61 -13.46 -9.74 4.95
CA PRO A 61 -14.12 -8.43 4.82
C PRO A 61 -14.87 -7.98 6.09
N ASP A 62 -15.44 -8.93 6.85
CA ASP A 62 -16.35 -8.65 7.97
C ASP A 62 -15.79 -9.02 9.35
N ASP A 63 -14.49 -9.36 9.45
CA ASP A 63 -13.84 -9.66 10.72
C ASP A 63 -13.27 -8.37 11.34
N ALA A 64 -13.73 -8.01 12.54
CA ALA A 64 -13.29 -6.83 13.27
C ALA A 64 -11.77 -6.83 13.58
N ARG A 65 -11.08 -7.99 13.58
CA ARG A 65 -9.61 -8.08 13.69
C ARG A 65 -8.87 -7.71 12.41
N SER A 66 -9.57 -7.70 11.26
CA SER A 66 -9.02 -7.51 9.92
C SER A 66 -8.80 -6.03 9.56
N LYS A 67 -9.25 -5.08 10.40
CA LYS A 67 -9.17 -3.63 10.16
C LYS A 67 -7.76 -3.02 10.30
N SER A 68 -6.75 -3.78 10.73
CA SER A 68 -5.45 -3.22 11.15
C SER A 68 -4.29 -3.32 10.15
N SER A 69 -4.44 -3.98 8.99
CA SER A 69 -3.29 -4.23 8.10
C SER A 69 -2.85 -3.05 7.22
N TRP A 70 -3.73 -2.07 6.97
CA TRP A 70 -3.40 -0.96 6.05
C TRP A 70 -2.60 0.18 6.70
N ALA A 71 -2.83 0.45 7.99
CA ALA A 71 -2.17 1.54 8.72
C ALA A 71 -0.68 1.27 8.98
N ILE A 72 -0.28 0.01 9.18
CA ILE A 72 1.11 -0.39 9.42
C ILE A 72 1.98 -0.17 8.17
N PHE A 73 1.43 -0.43 6.97
CA PHE A 73 2.21 -0.38 5.74
C PHE A 73 2.32 1.04 5.16
N VAL A 74 1.26 1.84 5.23
CA VAL A 74 1.28 3.24 4.73
C VAL A 74 2.07 4.16 5.67
N GLY A 75 2.12 3.86 6.98
CA GLY A 75 2.70 4.75 7.99
C GLY A 75 4.23 4.88 8.00
N HIS A 76 4.98 3.90 7.45
CA HIS A 76 6.44 3.83 7.64
C HIS A 76 7.29 4.18 6.41
N ARG A 77 6.72 4.36 5.21
CA ARG A 77 7.53 4.49 3.98
C ARG A 77 7.66 5.89 3.38
N ASN A 78 7.07 6.95 3.97
CA ASN A 78 7.20 8.30 3.39
C ASN A 78 6.97 9.48 4.37
N ARG A 79 7.90 9.74 5.30
CA ARG A 79 7.93 11.03 6.03
C ARG A 79 8.55 12.19 5.22
N SER A 80 9.14 11.92 4.05
CA SER A 80 10.06 12.86 3.40
C SER A 80 9.55 13.50 2.10
N ARG A 81 8.34 13.17 1.63
CA ARG A 81 7.77 13.75 0.40
C ARG A 81 6.29 14.14 0.51
N LEU A 82 5.86 14.61 1.68
CA LEU A 82 4.67 15.46 1.72
C LEU A 82 5.09 16.85 1.21
N PRO A 83 4.48 17.39 0.14
CA PRO A 83 4.74 18.78 -0.23
C PRO A 83 4.42 19.68 0.97
N GLN A 84 5.34 20.58 1.33
CA GLN A 84 5.20 21.55 2.43
C GLN A 84 4.06 22.58 2.24
N ARG A 85 3.10 22.32 1.34
CA ARG A 85 2.04 23.27 0.99
C ARG A 85 0.67 22.78 1.44
N LEU A 86 0.53 22.60 2.75
CA LEU A 86 -0.75 22.75 3.46
C LEU A 86 -0.56 23.65 4.70
N SER A 87 0.21 24.72 4.56
CA SER A 87 0.34 25.79 5.57
C SER A 87 -0.59 26.99 5.31
N GLY A 88 -1.65 26.81 4.50
CA GLY A 88 -2.47 27.93 3.99
C GLY A 88 -3.98 27.85 4.19
N ILE A 89 -4.53 26.76 4.73
CA ILE A 89 -5.97 26.72 5.04
C ILE A 89 -6.13 27.09 6.50
N ARG A 90 -6.33 28.39 6.74
CA ARG A 90 -6.80 28.91 8.03
C ARG A 90 -8.31 28.68 8.06
N ASP A 91 -8.75 27.75 8.88
CA ASP A 91 -10.15 27.68 9.31
C ASP A 91 -10.51 29.01 10.01
N PRO A 92 -11.56 29.73 9.59
CA PRO A 92 -11.90 31.03 10.18
C PRO A 92 -12.50 30.95 11.58
N ASP A 93 -12.78 29.75 12.13
CA ASP A 93 -13.53 29.58 13.38
C ASP A 93 -12.78 28.85 14.51
N GLY A 94 -11.46 28.70 14.44
CA GLY A 94 -10.60 28.48 15.62
C GLY A 94 -11.03 27.43 16.67
N ARG A 95 -11.78 26.37 16.31
CA ARG A 95 -12.18 25.32 17.25
C ARG A 95 -11.77 23.93 16.78
N GLU A 96 -11.01 23.29 17.65
CA GLU A 96 -10.44 21.95 17.53
C GLU A 96 -11.52 20.89 17.27
N SER A 97 -11.41 20.16 16.15
CA SER A 97 -12.20 18.93 15.97
C SER A 97 -11.39 17.87 15.20
N TRP A 98 -10.59 17.11 15.94
CA TRP A 98 -10.01 15.83 15.48
C TRP A 98 -10.58 14.62 16.22
N ARG A 99 -11.72 14.79 16.91
CA ARG A 99 -12.44 13.68 17.57
C ARG A 99 -13.84 13.55 16.99
N ARG A 100 -13.94 12.70 15.96
CA ARG A 100 -15.01 11.72 15.70
C ARG A 100 -15.19 11.52 14.19
N HIS A 101 -14.88 10.32 13.74
CA HIS A 101 -15.71 9.49 12.84
C HIS A 101 -14.82 8.62 11.94
N TRP A 102 -14.56 7.40 12.40
CA TRP A 102 -14.41 6.26 11.49
C TRP A 102 -15.57 5.31 11.79
N HIS A 103 -16.76 5.67 11.30
CA HIS A 103 -17.82 4.71 11.01
C HIS A 103 -17.81 4.52 9.50
N TRP A 104 -17.05 3.54 9.03
CA TRP A 104 -17.51 2.22 8.54
C TRP A 104 -16.27 1.46 8.07
#